data_AF-A0AAW0MC09-F1
#
_entry.id   AF-A0AAW0MC09-F1
#
_cell.length_a   1.000
_cell.length_b   1.000
_cell.length_c   1.000
_cell.angle_alpha   90.00
_cell.angle_beta   90.00
_cell.angle_gamma   90.00
#
_symmetry.space_group_name_H-M   'P 1'
#
loop_
_entity.id
_entity.type
_entity.pdbx_description
1 polymer ?
#
loop_
_entity_poly.entity_id
_entity_poly.type
_entity_poly.pdbx_seq_one_letter_code
_entity_poly.pdbx_strand_id
1 'polypeptide(L)'
;MSEDKACTSSLVSKEKVDDTMNSLMDSFEGDNDRKSWASFQERTGKAPEQVLRYCRNGGAKPLWPMSSGQPSKADIPKCNYCGGPLCFEFQVCTLRLYKISVKYLASAALLL
;
A
#
# COMPACT_ATOMS: atom_id res chain seq x y z
N MET A 1 66.06 25.06 -19.35
CA MET A 1 65.16 24.36 -18.42
C MET A 1 63.83 25.05 -18.52
N SER A 2 62.78 24.34 -18.92
CA SER A 2 61.44 24.91 -19.13
C SER A 2 60.45 24.23 -18.19
N GLU A 3 59.64 25.06 -17.55
CA GLU A 3 58.56 24.74 -16.60
C GLU A 3 57.30 24.21 -17.32
N ASP A 4 56.40 23.55 -16.56
CA ASP A 4 54.92 23.39 -16.76
C ASP A 4 54.46 22.04 -16.15
N LYS A 5 53.26 21.79 -15.59
CA LYS A 5 52.07 22.57 -15.25
C LYS A 5 51.13 21.66 -14.42
N ALA A 6 50.45 22.28 -13.45
CA ALA A 6 49.08 22.01 -12.98
C ALA A 6 48.53 20.56 -13.02
N CYS A 7 48.43 19.93 -11.84
CA CYS A 7 47.48 18.84 -11.62
C CYS A 7 46.07 19.44 -11.49
N THR A 8 45.37 19.53 -12.62
CA THR A 8 44.00 20.06 -12.69
C THR A 8 43.03 19.03 -12.11
N SER A 9 42.48 19.39 -10.96
CA SER A 9 41.30 18.77 -10.36
C SER A 9 40.09 18.85 -11.30
N SER A 10 39.21 17.85 -11.14
CA SER A 10 37.81 17.83 -11.59
C SER A 10 37.59 17.46 -13.04
N LEU A 11 36.75 16.45 -13.28
CA LEU A 11 35.62 16.43 -14.22
C LEU A 11 34.95 15.05 -14.11
N VAL A 12 34.30 14.75 -12.98
CA VAL A 12 33.23 13.74 -12.97
C VAL A 12 32.01 14.42 -13.58
N SER A 13 31.65 14.00 -14.79
CA SER A 13 30.52 14.52 -15.56
C SER A 13 29.23 14.42 -14.76
N LYS A 14 28.66 15.59 -14.45
CA LYS A 14 27.49 15.79 -13.58
C LYS A 14 26.16 15.32 -14.19
N GLU A 15 26.17 14.89 -15.45
CA GLU A 15 24.96 14.59 -16.23
C GLU A 15 24.53 13.12 -16.17
N LYS A 16 25.43 12.18 -15.83
CA LYS A 16 25.12 10.74 -15.94
C LYS A 16 24.48 10.12 -14.68
N VAL A 17 24.42 10.88 -13.58
CA VAL A 17 23.90 10.41 -12.29
C VAL A 17 22.38 10.57 -12.21
N ASP A 18 21.80 11.49 -12.98
CA ASP A 18 20.38 11.85 -12.88
C ASP A 18 19.47 10.74 -13.45
N ASP A 19 19.76 10.26 -14.66
CA ASP A 19 18.98 9.19 -15.32
C ASP A 19 19.00 7.86 -14.53
N THR A 20 20.14 7.56 -13.90
CA THR A 20 20.31 6.33 -13.10
C THR A 20 19.56 6.43 -11.77
N MET A 21 19.53 7.62 -11.14
CA MET A 21 18.78 7.87 -9.90
C MET A 21 17.27 7.91 -10.15
N ASN A 22 16.83 8.47 -11.28
CA ASN A 22 15.42 8.48 -11.68
C ASN A 22 14.92 7.07 -12.01
N SER A 23 15.71 6.27 -12.73
CA SER A 23 15.37 4.86 -13.00
C SER A 23 15.35 3.98 -11.74
N LEU A 24 16.20 4.29 -10.75
CA LEU A 24 16.14 3.67 -9.43
C LEU A 24 14.82 4.02 -8.74
N MET A 25 14.34 5.27 -8.84
CA MET A 25 13.09 5.75 -8.26
C MET A 25 11.84 5.05 -8.86
N ASP A 26 11.81 4.84 -10.17
CA ASP A 26 10.71 4.13 -10.86
C ASP A 26 10.62 2.64 -10.45
N SER A 27 11.75 2.03 -10.07
CA SER A 27 11.77 0.66 -9.55
C SER A 27 11.11 0.54 -8.16
N PHE A 28 10.79 1.65 -7.47
CA PHE A 28 10.07 1.66 -6.19
C PHE A 28 8.54 1.72 -6.33
N GLU A 29 7.97 1.84 -7.54
CA GLU A 29 6.51 1.81 -7.70
C GLU A 29 5.90 0.47 -7.20
N GLY A 30 6.63 -0.64 -7.36
CA GLY A 30 6.26 -1.94 -6.79
C GLY A 30 6.51 -2.10 -5.28
N ASP A 31 7.24 -1.17 -4.66
CA ASP A 31 7.58 -1.23 -3.23
C ASP A 31 6.39 -0.82 -2.34
N ASN A 32 5.58 0.14 -2.80
CA ASN A 32 4.39 0.58 -2.07
C ASN A 32 3.34 -0.54 -1.93
N ASP A 33 3.02 -1.22 -3.04
CA ASP A 33 2.08 -2.34 -3.02
C ASP A 33 2.61 -3.50 -2.17
N ARG A 34 3.92 -3.80 -2.26
CA ARG A 34 4.55 -4.82 -1.41
C ARG A 34 4.46 -4.47 0.08
N LYS A 35 4.70 -3.21 0.45
CA LYS A 35 4.56 -2.71 1.83
C LYS A 35 3.12 -2.76 2.32
N SER A 36 2.16 -2.39 1.46
CA SER A 36 0.73 -2.46 1.74
C SER A 36 0.30 -3.90 1.96
N TRP A 37 0.73 -4.81 1.09
CA TRP A 37 0.48 -6.25 1.21
C TRP A 37 1.08 -6.85 2.47
N ALA A 38 2.34 -6.52 2.80
CA ALA A 38 2.99 -6.99 4.02
C ALA A 38 2.24 -6.51 5.27
N SER A 39 1.86 -5.23 5.32
CA SER A 39 1.06 -4.66 6.41
C SER A 39 -0.31 -5.32 6.51
N PHE A 40 -0.93 -5.61 5.37
CA PHE A 40 -2.20 -6.31 5.28
C PHE A 40 -2.10 -7.73 5.86
N GLN A 41 -1.09 -8.49 5.45
CA GLN A 41 -0.83 -9.85 5.94
C GLN A 41 -0.50 -9.87 7.43
N GLU A 42 0.36 -8.96 7.90
CA GLU A 42 0.74 -8.88 9.32
C GLU A 42 -0.49 -8.61 10.20
N ARG A 43 -1.40 -7.73 9.76
CA ARG A 43 -2.61 -7.41 10.52
C ARG A 43 -3.62 -8.56 10.49
N THR A 44 -3.86 -9.14 9.31
CA THR A 44 -4.87 -10.20 9.13
C THR A 44 -4.41 -11.54 9.71
N GLY A 45 -3.10 -11.81 9.72
CA GLY A 45 -2.52 -13.01 10.31
C GLY A 45 -2.66 -13.11 11.83
N LYS A 46 -2.83 -11.97 12.54
CA LYS A 46 -3.08 -11.95 13.99
C LYS A 46 -4.43 -12.55 14.38
N ALA A 47 -5.42 -12.42 13.50
CA ALA A 47 -6.77 -12.93 13.71
C ALA A 47 -7.39 -13.35 12.37
N PRO A 48 -6.94 -14.47 11.77
CA PRO A 48 -7.43 -14.92 10.46
C PRO A 48 -8.92 -15.29 10.49
N GLU A 49 -9.47 -15.44 11.70
CA GLU A 49 -10.87 -15.74 11.96
C GLU A 49 -11.78 -14.52 11.99
N GLN A 50 -11.20 -13.33 12.01
CA GLN A 50 -11.94 -12.10 12.17
C GLN A 50 -12.68 -11.72 10.88
N VAL A 51 -13.99 -11.52 10.99
CA VAL A 51 -14.84 -11.05 9.88
C VAL A 51 -15.07 -9.54 9.91
N LEU A 52 -14.88 -8.91 11.08
CA LEU A 52 -15.10 -7.48 11.29
C LEU A 52 -13.95 -6.89 12.09
N ARG A 53 -13.31 -5.86 11.54
CA ARG A 53 -12.33 -5.03 12.22
C ARG A 53 -12.96 -3.70 12.59
N TYR A 54 -13.29 -3.52 13.86
CA TYR A 54 -13.80 -2.26 14.41
C TYR A 54 -12.65 -1.44 15.03
N CYS A 55 -12.59 -0.13 14.76
CA CYS A 55 -11.56 0.79 15.24
C CYS A 55 -12.16 2.18 15.51
N ARG A 56 -12.42 2.48 16.79
CA ARG A 56 -12.99 3.78 17.22
C ARG A 56 -11.98 4.94 17.29
N ASN A 57 -10.71 4.69 16.99
CA ASN A 57 -9.66 5.70 17.15
C ASN A 57 -9.71 6.73 16.01
N GLY A 58 -9.64 8.02 16.30
CA GLY A 58 -9.73 9.08 15.27
C GLY A 58 -8.61 9.05 14.21
N GLY A 59 -7.49 8.38 14.50
CA GLY A 59 -6.41 8.13 13.54
C GLY A 59 -6.46 6.76 12.88
N ALA A 60 -7.53 5.97 13.08
CA ALA A 60 -7.65 4.66 12.47
C ALA A 60 -7.75 4.78 10.95
N LYS A 61 -7.04 3.88 10.25
CA LYS A 61 -7.05 3.80 8.79
C LYS A 61 -7.59 2.45 8.34
N PRO A 62 -8.31 2.41 7.20
CA PRO A 62 -8.62 1.17 6.53
C PRO A 62 -7.33 0.46 6.10
N LEU A 63 -7.39 -0.86 6.06
CA LEU A 63 -6.29 -1.73 5.66
C LEU A 63 -6.50 -2.13 4.20
N TRP A 64 -5.52 -1.85 3.35
CA TRP A 64 -5.58 -2.13 1.92
C TRP A 64 -4.50 -3.13 1.52
N PRO A 65 -4.83 -4.15 0.70
CA PRO A 65 -3.84 -5.11 0.20
C PRO A 65 -2.94 -4.50 -0.89
N MET A 66 -3.41 -3.46 -1.57
CA MET A 66 -2.70 -2.72 -2.61
C MET A 66 -2.96 -1.23 -2.42
N SER A 67 -1.96 -0.41 -2.70
CA SER A 67 -2.03 1.04 -2.56
C SER A 67 -2.84 1.70 -3.68
N SER A 68 -2.78 1.13 -4.88
CA SER A 68 -3.57 1.54 -6.06
C SER A 68 -5.09 1.41 -5.85
N GLY A 69 -5.54 0.51 -4.97
CA GLY A 69 -6.96 0.33 -4.65
C GLY A 69 -7.49 1.28 -3.58
N GLN A 70 -6.64 2.11 -2.98
CA GLN A 70 -7.03 3.02 -1.91
C GLN A 70 -7.66 4.30 -2.50
N PRO A 71 -8.91 4.65 -2.13
CA PRO A 71 -9.52 5.90 -2.56
C PRO A 71 -8.76 7.10 -2.01
N SER A 72 -8.63 8.14 -2.83
CA SER A 72 -8.07 9.42 -2.39
C SER A 72 -9.06 10.16 -1.49
N LYS A 73 -8.59 11.18 -0.76
CA LYS A 73 -9.48 12.01 0.06
C LYS A 73 -10.54 12.75 -0.76
N ALA A 74 -10.29 12.98 -2.05
CA ALA A 74 -11.24 13.63 -2.94
C ALA A 74 -12.38 12.68 -3.37
N ASP A 75 -12.11 11.37 -3.39
CA ASP A 75 -13.09 10.34 -3.78
C ASP A 75 -14.08 10.02 -2.66
N ILE A 76 -13.78 10.40 -1.42
CA ILE A 76 -14.60 10.14 -0.25
C ILE A 76 -15.60 11.28 -0.09
N PRO A 77 -16.93 11.02 -0.17
CA PRO A 77 -17.94 12.06 -0.01
C PRO A 77 -17.93 12.60 1.42
N LYS A 78 -18.42 13.83 1.59
CA LYS A 78 -18.65 14.42 2.92
C LYS A 78 -19.94 13.88 3.53
N CYS A 79 -20.09 14.01 4.84
CA CYS A 79 -21.32 13.64 5.53
C CYS A 79 -22.50 14.47 5.01
N ASN A 80 -23.58 13.82 4.59
CA ASN A 80 -24.78 14.48 4.05
C ASN A 80 -25.54 15.32 5.09
N TYR A 81 -25.32 15.09 6.38
CA TYR A 81 -26.04 15.79 7.46
C TYR A 81 -25.26 16.99 8.01
N CYS A 82 -23.94 16.85 8.22
CA CYS A 82 -23.12 17.90 8.83
C CYS A 82 -22.05 18.50 7.89
N GLY A 83 -21.86 17.94 6.69
CA GLY A 83 -20.83 18.36 5.74
C GLY A 83 -19.38 18.05 6.17
N GLY A 84 -19.20 17.38 7.32
CA GLY A 84 -17.88 17.00 7.84
C GLY A 84 -17.20 15.87 7.04
N PRO A 85 -15.88 15.67 7.23
CA PRO A 85 -15.17 14.54 6.65
C PRO A 85 -15.68 13.22 7.22
N LEU A 86 -15.74 12.18 6.40
CA LEU A 86 -16.02 10.83 6.88
C LEU A 86 -14.78 10.24 7.54
N CYS A 87 -14.97 9.61 8.70
CA CYS A 87 -13.93 8.91 9.44
C CYS A 87 -14.08 7.41 9.24
N PHE A 88 -12.95 6.71 9.27
CA PHE A 88 -12.95 5.26 9.28
C PHE A 88 -13.38 4.73 10.65
N GLU A 89 -14.44 3.92 10.69
CA GLU A 89 -14.91 3.27 11.92
C GLU A 89 -14.66 1.75 11.92
N PHE A 90 -14.98 1.08 10.82
CA PHE A 90 -14.79 -0.37 10.71
C PHE A 90 -14.58 -0.84 9.29
N GLN A 91 -14.03 -2.05 9.17
CA GLN A 91 -13.81 -2.74 7.91
C GLN A 91 -14.30 -4.18 8.02
N VAL A 92 -15.09 -4.62 7.05
CA VAL A 92 -15.47 -6.03 6.89
C VAL A 92 -14.34 -6.77 6.17
N CYS A 93 -13.87 -7.88 6.74
CA CYS A 93 -12.79 -8.69 6.20
C CYS A 93 -13.36 -9.78 5.26
N THR A 94 -13.39 -9.49 3.96
CA THR A 94 -13.99 -10.36 2.93
C THR A 94 -13.21 -11.65 2.65
N LEU A 95 -11.90 -11.71 2.97
CA LEU A 95 -11.08 -12.90 2.72
C LEU A 95 -11.61 -14.14 3.47
N ARG A 96 -12.15 -13.95 4.68
CA ARG A 96 -12.82 -15.04 5.42
C ARG A 96 -14.19 -15.35 4.86
N LEU A 97 -14.99 -14.35 4.46
CA LEU A 97 -16.29 -14.57 3.82
C LEU A 97 -16.13 -15.46 2.57
N TYR A 98 -15.14 -15.20 1.73
CA TYR A 98 -14.86 -16.03 0.56
C TYR A 98 -14.49 -17.48 0.95
N LYS A 99 -13.57 -17.67 1.91
CA LYS A 99 -13.17 -19.00 2.38
C LYS A 99 -14.33 -19.79 3.00
N ILE A 100 -15.23 -19.10 3.70
CA ILE A 100 -16.45 -19.67 4.27
C ILE A 100 -17.43 -20.05 3.17
N SER A 101 -17.73 -19.15 2.24
CA SER A 101 -18.62 -19.41 1.10
C SER A 101 -18.14 -20.58 0.24
N VAL A 102 -16.84 -20.64 -0.08
CA VAL A 102 -16.26 -21.75 -0.85
C VAL A 102 -16.31 -23.07 -0.07
N LYS A 103 -16.11 -23.07 1.26
CA LYS A 103 -16.28 -24.27 2.09
C LYS A 103 -17.72 -24.78 2.07
N TYR A 104 -18.71 -23.88 2.16
CA TYR A 104 -20.12 -24.25 2.09
C TYR A 104 -20.50 -24.77 0.70
N LEU A 105 -20.02 -24.13 -0.38
CA LEU A 105 -20.25 -24.59 -1.75
C LEU A 105 -19.54 -25.93 -2.03
N ALA A 106 -18.32 -26.12 -1.55
CA ALA A 106 -17.59 -27.39 -1.67
C ALA A 106 -18.23 -28.51 -0.85
N SER A 107 -18.74 -28.22 0.35
CA SER A 107 -19.47 -29.21 1.15
C SER A 107 -20.81 -29.59 0.52
N ALA A 108 -21.51 -28.63 -0.10
CA ALA A 108 -22.73 -28.92 -0.85
C ALA A 108 -22.46 -29.74 -2.12
N ALA A 109 -21.33 -29.51 -2.81
CA ALA A 109 -20.92 -30.27 -3.99
C ALA A 109 -20.42 -31.70 -3.68
N LEU A 110 -20.00 -31.98 -2.44
CA LEU A 110 -19.61 -33.33 -1.99
C LEU A 110 -20.80 -34.16 -1.46
N LEU A 111 -21.96 -33.54 -1.28
CA LEU A 111 -23.20 -34.17 -0.81
C LEU A 111 -24.25 -34.37 -1.94
N LEU A 112 -23.90 -34.02 -3.18
CA LEU A 112 -24.66 -34.29 -4.41
C LEU A 112 -23.87 -35.27 -5.28
#